data_AF-V9M9J8-F1
#
_entry.id   AF-V9M9J8-F1
#
_cell.length_a   1.000
_cell.length_b   1.000
_cell.length_c   1.000
_cell.angle_alpha   90.00
_cell.angle_beta   90.00
_cell.angle_gamma   90.00
#
_symmetry.space_group_name_H-M   'P 1'
#
loop_
_entity.id
_entity.type
_entity.pdbx_description
1 polymer ?
#
loop_
_entity_poly.entity_id
_entity_poly.type
_entity_poly.pdbx_seq_one_letter_code
_entity_poly.pdbx_strand_id
1 'polypeptide(L)'
;RPSMNMCPRADPSKSSQEIWEDFSLSFSPAVREVVEFAKHIPGFNTLSQTDQVSLLKAGTFEVLMVRFASMFNVREQTVTFISGTTYGLEDLRAMGMGELLG
;
A
#
# COMPACT_ATOMS: atom_id res chain seq x y z
N ARG A 1 -25.75 -18.70 -10.63
CA ARG A 1 -24.85 -18.43 -9.48
C ARG A 1 -23.56 -17.88 -10.04
N PRO A 2 -23.21 -16.59 -9.91
CA PRO A 2 -21.89 -16.15 -10.29
C PRO A 2 -20.91 -16.56 -9.19
N SER A 3 -19.91 -17.35 -9.56
CA SER A 3 -18.83 -17.82 -8.68
C SER A 3 -17.99 -16.61 -8.26
N MET A 4 -18.03 -16.28 -6.98
CA MET A 4 -17.48 -15.05 -6.41
C MET A 4 -16.04 -15.20 -5.88
N ASN A 5 -15.23 -16.08 -6.47
CA ASN A 5 -13.85 -16.31 -6.00
C ASN A 5 -12.88 -16.33 -7.19
N MET A 6 -12.54 -15.16 -7.70
CA MET A 6 -11.28 -14.95 -8.40
C MET A 6 -10.65 -13.71 -7.78
N CYS A 7 -9.96 -13.89 -6.65
CA CYS A 7 -8.84 -13.01 -6.36
C CYS A 7 -7.87 -13.21 -7.54
N PRO A 8 -7.60 -12.19 -8.38
CA PRO A 8 -6.65 -12.35 -9.47
C PRO A 8 -5.30 -12.68 -8.82
N ARG A 9 -4.91 -13.94 -8.88
CA ARG A 9 -3.56 -14.35 -8.51
C ARG A 9 -2.62 -13.65 -9.47
N ALA A 10 -1.51 -13.16 -8.94
CA ALA A 10 -0.46 -12.57 -9.75
C ALA A 10 -0.13 -13.47 -10.94
N ASP A 11 0.00 -12.86 -12.12
CA ASP A 11 0.45 -13.57 -13.32
C ASP A 11 1.90 -14.02 -13.08
N PRO A 12 2.18 -15.34 -13.08
CA PRO A 12 3.52 -15.86 -12.81
C PRO A 12 4.53 -15.50 -13.92
N SER A 13 4.08 -14.95 -15.05
CA SER A 13 4.96 -14.46 -16.13
C SER A 13 5.49 -13.03 -15.91
N LYS A 14 4.95 -12.29 -14.93
CA LYS A 14 5.42 -10.93 -14.64
C LYS A 14 6.83 -10.95 -14.04
N SER A 15 7.69 -10.10 -14.57
CA SER A 15 9.02 -9.85 -14.02
C SER A 15 8.93 -9.17 -12.66
N SER A 16 9.96 -9.32 -11.82
CA SER A 16 10.06 -8.60 -10.54
C SER A 16 9.95 -7.08 -10.71
N GLN A 17 10.42 -6.54 -11.86
CA GLN A 17 10.32 -5.12 -12.17
C GLN A 17 8.87 -4.68 -12.40
N GLU A 18 8.09 -5.44 -13.17
CA GLU A 18 6.67 -5.13 -13.40
C GLU A 18 5.85 -5.20 -12.11
N ILE A 19 6.17 -6.15 -11.22
CA ILE A 19 5.50 -6.27 -9.92
C ILE A 19 5.89 -5.12 -8.98
N TRP A 20 7.16 -4.69 -9.01
CA TRP A 20 7.61 -3.49 -8.30
C TRP A 20 6.94 -2.23 -8.83
N GLU A 21 6.76 -2.12 -10.14
CA GLU A 21 6.02 -1.02 -10.76
C GLU A 21 4.55 -1.03 -10.34
N ASP A 22 3.87 -2.19 -10.38
CA ASP A 22 2.49 -2.34 -9.87
C ASP A 22 2.36 -1.91 -8.40
N PHE A 23 3.34 -2.29 -7.58
CA PHE A 23 3.40 -1.88 -6.18
C PHE A 23 3.64 -0.37 -6.03
N SER A 24 4.61 0.19 -6.74
CA SER A 24 4.97 1.61 -6.70
C SER A 24 3.83 2.50 -7.21
N LEU A 25 3.10 2.03 -8.21
CA LEU A 25 1.89 2.68 -8.74
C LEU A 25 0.77 2.70 -7.70
N SER A 26 0.75 1.78 -6.73
CA SER A 26 -0.19 1.79 -5.61
C SER A 26 0.19 2.84 -4.55
N PHE A 27 1.47 3.21 -4.44
CA PHE A 27 1.96 4.18 -3.44
C PHE A 27 1.61 5.63 -3.76
N SER A 28 1.84 6.06 -5.01
CA SER A 28 1.58 7.44 -5.44
C SER A 28 0.15 7.96 -5.20
N PRO A 29 -0.92 7.21 -5.53
CA PRO A 29 -2.28 7.60 -5.19
C PRO A 29 -2.55 7.49 -3.68
N ALA A 30 -2.03 6.46 -3.00
CA ALA A 30 -2.22 6.30 -1.57
C ALA A 30 -1.61 7.45 -0.76
N VAL A 31 -0.43 7.95 -1.13
CA VAL A 31 0.19 9.14 -0.52
C VAL A 31 -0.70 10.38 -0.69
N ARG A 32 -1.27 10.59 -1.89
CA ARG A 32 -2.20 11.71 -2.11
C ARG A 32 -3.44 11.60 -1.24
N GLU A 33 -3.97 10.39 -1.08
CA GLU A 33 -5.11 10.15 -0.20
C GLU A 33 -4.79 10.41 1.27
N VAL A 34 -3.54 10.19 1.73
CA VAL A 34 -3.10 10.59 3.07
C VAL A 34 -3.09 12.11 3.23
N VAL A 35 -2.66 12.84 2.19
CA VAL A 35 -2.71 14.31 2.20
C VAL A 35 -4.15 14.81 2.27
N GLU A 36 -5.04 14.24 1.47
CA GLU A 36 -6.46 14.59 1.52
C GLU A 36 -7.10 14.20 2.85
N PHE A 37 -6.78 13.04 3.41
CA PHE A 37 -7.21 12.63 4.74
C PHE A 37 -6.78 13.66 5.80
N ALA A 38 -5.51 14.10 5.79
CA ALA A 38 -5.01 15.07 6.74
C ALA A 38 -5.74 16.42 6.66
N LYS A 39 -6.07 16.89 5.45
CA LYS A 39 -6.86 18.13 5.26
C LYS A 39 -8.26 18.07 5.86
N HIS A 40 -8.82 16.88 6.07
CA HIS A 40 -10.13 16.70 6.73
C HIS A 40 -10.03 16.63 8.25
N ILE A 41 -8.82 16.59 8.84
CA ILE A 41 -8.63 16.59 10.29
C ILE A 41 -8.89 18.01 10.83
N PRO A 42 -9.82 18.20 11.79
CA PRO A 42 -10.06 19.49 12.40
C PRO A 42 -8.76 20.10 12.97
N GLY A 43 -8.48 21.35 12.61
CA GLY A 43 -7.28 22.06 13.04
C GLY A 43 -6.04 21.86 12.14
N PHE A 44 -6.00 20.83 11.28
CA PHE A 44 -4.83 20.60 10.42
C PHE A 44 -4.57 21.76 9.45
N ASN A 45 -5.63 22.26 8.78
CA ASN A 45 -5.51 23.39 7.86
C ASN A 45 -5.20 24.73 8.55
N THR A 46 -5.25 24.78 9.89
CA THR A 46 -4.88 25.99 10.66
C THR A 46 -3.39 26.06 10.98
N LEU A 47 -2.65 24.95 10.78
CA LEU A 47 -1.21 24.90 10.93
C LEU A 47 -0.50 25.63 9.80
N SER A 48 0.75 26.04 10.03
CA SER A 48 1.59 26.62 8.97
C SER A 48 1.84 25.59 7.87
N GLN A 49 2.08 26.05 6.63
CA GLN A 49 2.40 25.13 5.52
C GLN A 49 3.65 24.29 5.81
N THR A 50 4.62 24.86 6.51
CA THR A 50 5.83 24.15 6.94
C THR A 50 5.50 23.01 7.89
N ASP A 51 4.58 23.23 8.84
CA ASP A 51 4.17 22.20 9.80
C ASP A 51 3.31 21.13 9.14
N GLN A 52 2.38 21.52 8.26
CA GLN A 52 1.59 20.56 7.47
C GLN A 52 2.50 19.63 6.65
N VAL A 53 3.50 20.18 5.96
CA VAL A 53 4.48 19.39 5.19
C VAL A 53 5.34 18.54 6.11
N SER A 54 5.76 19.05 7.27
CA SER A 54 6.60 18.30 8.20
C SER A 54 5.84 17.12 8.82
N LEU A 55 4.59 17.33 9.22
CA LEU A 55 3.71 16.27 9.74
C LEU A 55 3.43 15.21 8.68
N LEU A 56 3.12 15.61 7.45
CA LEU A 56 2.91 14.66 6.35
C LEU A 56 4.19 13.88 6.05
N LYS A 57 5.36 14.52 5.97
CA LYS A 57 6.63 13.84 5.72
C LYS A 57 6.97 12.82 6.82
N ALA A 58 6.70 13.14 8.08
CA ALA A 58 6.94 12.23 9.19
C ALA A 58 5.92 11.09 9.27
N GLY A 59 4.63 11.39 9.10
CA GLY A 59 3.55 10.44 9.38
C GLY A 59 3.01 9.65 8.19
N THR A 60 3.33 10.04 6.94
CA THR A 60 2.72 9.39 5.76
C THR A 60 3.01 7.90 5.71
N PHE A 61 4.23 7.48 6.02
CA PHE A 61 4.58 6.07 6.01
C PHE A 61 3.78 5.27 7.04
N GLU A 62 3.66 5.78 8.27
CA GLU A 62 2.91 5.13 9.35
C GLU A 62 1.42 4.99 9.00
N VAL A 63 0.81 6.05 8.44
CA VAL A 63 -0.59 6.01 7.99
C VAL A 63 -0.78 4.99 6.86
N LEU A 64 0.14 4.94 5.90
CA LEU A 64 0.11 3.95 4.82
C LEU A 64 0.29 2.52 5.36
N MET A 65 1.18 2.31 6.33
CA MET A 65 1.36 1.00 6.98
C MET A 65 0.10 0.52 7.67
N VAL A 66 -0.59 1.37 8.43
CA VAL A 66 -1.87 1.01 9.06
C VAL A 66 -2.92 0.63 8.01
N ARG A 67 -2.99 1.39 6.90
CA ARG A 67 -3.90 1.09 5.81
C ARG A 67 -3.55 -0.23 5.12
N PHE A 68 -2.27 -0.45 4.85
CA PHE A 68 -1.77 -1.65 4.20
C PHE A 68 -1.83 -2.88 5.09
N ALA A 69 -1.83 -2.75 6.41
CA ALA A 69 -2.05 -3.87 7.33
C ALA A 69 -3.33 -4.66 7.00
N SER A 70 -4.38 -3.99 6.53
CA SER A 70 -5.63 -4.63 6.10
C SER A 70 -5.49 -5.48 4.82
N MET A 71 -4.44 -5.25 4.03
CA MET A 71 -4.15 -5.98 2.80
C MET A 71 -3.39 -7.29 3.07
N PHE A 72 -2.86 -7.48 4.28
CA PHE A 72 -2.18 -8.70 4.68
C PHE A 72 -3.17 -9.75 5.15
N ASN A 73 -3.20 -10.88 4.47
CA ASN A 73 -3.82 -12.09 4.98
C ASN A 73 -2.75 -12.94 5.68
N VAL A 74 -2.67 -12.81 7.00
CA VAL A 74 -1.69 -13.54 7.83
C VAL A 74 -1.88 -15.06 7.73
N ARG A 75 -3.12 -15.53 7.59
CA ARG A 75 -3.42 -16.97 7.50
C ARG A 75 -2.89 -17.57 6.20
N GLU A 76 -3.11 -16.88 5.10
CA GLU A 76 -2.70 -17.34 3.77
C GLU A 76 -1.28 -16.90 3.39
N GLN A 77 -0.62 -16.10 4.24
CA GLN A 77 0.68 -15.49 3.97
C GLN A 77 0.68 -14.74 2.62
N THR A 78 -0.37 -13.95 2.36
CA THR A 78 -0.52 -13.19 1.11
C THR A 78 -0.78 -11.71 1.36
N VAL A 79 -0.48 -10.89 0.35
CA VAL A 79 -0.80 -9.46 0.29
C VAL A 79 -1.66 -9.19 -0.93
N THR A 80 -2.81 -8.55 -0.74
CA THR A 80 -3.69 -8.09 -1.85
C THR A 80 -3.46 -6.61 -2.11
N PHE A 81 -2.86 -6.27 -3.24
CA PHE A 81 -2.62 -4.88 -3.62
C PHE A 81 -3.93 -4.15 -3.92
N ILE A 82 -3.88 -2.82 -3.98
CA ILE A 82 -5.03 -1.97 -4.33
C ILE A 82 -5.58 -2.33 -5.73
N SER A 83 -4.74 -2.85 -6.62
CA SER A 83 -5.15 -3.41 -7.91
C SER A 83 -6.07 -4.63 -7.81
N GLY A 84 -6.23 -5.21 -6.63
CA GLY A 84 -6.91 -6.47 -6.37
C GLY A 84 -6.03 -7.71 -6.55
N THR A 85 -4.81 -7.54 -7.09
CA THR A 85 -3.87 -8.64 -7.30
C THR A 85 -3.30 -9.14 -5.99
N THR A 86 -3.30 -10.46 -5.80
CA THR A 86 -2.80 -11.10 -4.57
C THR A 86 -1.48 -11.81 -4.84
N TYR A 87 -0.48 -11.53 -4.00
CA TYR A 87 0.87 -12.09 -4.04
C TYR A 87 1.19 -12.88 -2.77
N GLY A 88 1.99 -13.94 -2.88
CA GLY A 88 2.54 -14.64 -1.73
C GLY A 88 3.64 -13.82 -1.04
N LEU A 89 3.77 -13.96 0.28
CA LEU A 89 4.80 -13.26 1.04
C LEU A 89 6.23 -13.68 0.62
N GLU A 90 6.42 -14.95 0.26
CA GLU A 90 7.70 -15.44 -0.26
C GLU A 90 8.07 -14.81 -1.62
N ASP A 91 7.10 -14.66 -2.52
CA ASP A 91 7.30 -14.00 -3.81
C ASP A 91 7.72 -12.54 -3.59
N LEU A 92 7.02 -11.83 -2.69
CA LEU A 92 7.34 -10.44 -2.35
C LEU A 92 8.72 -10.30 -1.71
N ARG A 93 9.11 -11.23 -0.82
CA ARG A 93 10.45 -11.26 -0.21
C ARG A 93 11.54 -11.48 -1.26
N ALA A 94 11.33 -12.43 -2.18
CA ALA A 94 12.26 -12.70 -3.27
C ALA A 94 12.44 -11.50 -4.23
N MET A 95 11.48 -10.57 -4.25
CA MET A 95 11.53 -9.33 -5.03
C MET A 95 12.19 -8.14 -4.30
N GLY A 96 12.83 -8.37 -3.15
CA GLY A 96 13.53 -7.31 -2.41
C GLY A 96 12.62 -6.45 -1.52
N MET A 97 11.36 -6.84 -1.35
CA MET A 97 10.45 -6.19 -0.40
C MET A 97 10.64 -6.70 1.04
N GLY A 98 11.64 -7.54 1.30
CA GLY A 98 11.88 -8.15 2.61
C GLY A 98 12.00 -7.12 3.74
N GLU A 99 12.68 -5.99 3.52
CA GLU A 99 12.81 -4.94 4.54
C GLU A 99 11.51 -4.18 4.82
N LEU A 100 10.56 -4.17 3.87
CA LEU A 100 9.24 -3.58 4.07
C LEU A 100 8.31 -4.53 4.84
N LEU A 101 8.55 -5.85 4.72
CA LEU A 101 7.60 -6.88 5.16
C LEU A 101 7.94 -7.55 6.48
N GLY A 102 9.17 -7.36 6.99
CA GLY A 102 9.63 -7.93 8.26
C GLY A 102 10.06 -9.40 8.16
#